data_AF-A0A3L7XKC5-F1
#
_entry.id   AF-A0A3L7XKC5-F1
#
_cell.length_a   1.000
_cell.length_b   1.000
_cell.length_c   1.000
_cell.angle_alpha   90.00
_cell.angle_beta   90.00
_cell.angle_gamma   90.00
#
_symmetry.space_group_name_H-M   'P 1'
#
loop_
_entity.id
_entity.type
_entity.pdbx_description
1 polymer ?
#
loop_
_entity_poly.entity_id
_entity_poly.type
_entity_poly.pdbx_seq_one_letter_code
_entity_poly.pdbx_strand_id
1 'polypeptide(L)'
;MLSLGASIRRHFNVTLAVTLTLGCFVLAFASGFWLLFRLAYLTAFALPMLYFWTRAMANSLEVEVQRTTQRVTQGQPIDGQITVRSRSILPKVWLEVEDPSSVPGHNASRVLTLGARGSFSWHYRTRTRVRGLYTLGPVRVTASDPFGFFHVTRTFGDATTLLVYPNAPELPNFTIPPANLPGEGRIRRRTHNITPNVAGVRPYEPGDSFNRVHWLATAHRGQPMVKLFELDPASDIWLVLDLEARHYAGSGEDSTEEIAVSVAASIARFFVNTHRSVGLITFDHDLRVNEPDRGQNHHTRILESLALARAEGDVPLSNLLIEESHRFGRHTTVVVITPSPLQDWALTLMGLQSRGVKVAAVLLEADTFGGPVSPLDVYGTLAAGGIYSYTVKHHDDLSRALSEGNMPMVGRTTQMER
;
A
#
# COMPACT_ATOMS: atom_id res chain seq x y z
N MET A 1 6.80 7.31 25.85
CA MET A 1 7.18 7.97 27.13
C MET A 1 5.99 8.32 28.04
N LEU A 2 4.76 8.54 27.53
CA LEU A 2 3.58 8.84 28.37
C LEU A 2 3.08 7.66 29.25
N SER A 3 3.32 6.41 28.82
CA SER A 3 2.90 5.20 29.56
C SER A 3 3.71 4.93 30.85
N LEU A 4 5.03 5.20 30.85
CA LEU A 4 5.88 5.00 32.03
C LEU A 4 5.56 6.00 33.15
N GLY A 5 5.32 7.26 32.82
CA GLY A 5 4.95 8.30 33.79
C GLY A 5 3.61 7.99 34.49
N ALA A 6 2.64 7.43 33.76
CA ALA A 6 1.39 6.98 34.33
C ALA A 6 1.59 5.81 35.30
N SER A 7 2.42 4.82 34.95
CA SER A 7 2.66 3.65 35.81
C SER A 7 3.39 3.97 37.12
N ILE A 8 4.33 4.92 37.11
CA ILE A 8 5.03 5.38 38.32
C ILE A 8 4.09 6.16 39.24
N ARG A 9 3.19 6.98 38.67
CA ARG A 9 2.16 7.71 39.43
C ARG A 9 1.10 6.77 40.04
N ARG A 10 0.81 5.64 39.38
CA ARG A 10 -0.15 4.60 39.85
C ARG A 10 0.25 4.00 41.19
N HIS A 11 1.46 3.47 41.28
CA HIS A 11 1.94 2.87 42.52
C HIS A 11 2.14 3.92 43.61
N PHE A 12 2.52 5.14 43.23
CA PHE A 12 2.71 6.25 44.17
C PHE A 12 1.41 6.65 44.89
N ASN A 13 0.28 6.78 44.19
CA ASN A 13 -0.99 7.19 44.82
C ASN A 13 -1.53 6.13 45.79
N VAL A 14 -1.44 4.85 45.43
CA VAL A 14 -1.89 3.76 46.31
C VAL A 14 -0.98 3.60 47.52
N THR A 15 0.34 3.67 47.33
CA THR A 15 1.30 3.60 48.45
C THR A 15 1.18 4.81 49.37
N LEU A 16 0.95 6.01 48.81
CA LEU A 16 0.65 7.21 49.59
C LEU A 16 -0.66 7.04 50.40
N ALA A 17 -1.72 6.52 49.79
CA ALA A 17 -2.98 6.28 50.50
C ALA A 17 -2.80 5.26 51.64
N VAL A 18 -2.10 4.15 51.40
CA VAL A 18 -1.84 3.11 52.41
C VAL A 18 -0.95 3.63 53.54
N THR A 19 0.10 4.39 53.23
CA THR A 19 0.98 5.00 54.25
C THR A 19 0.26 6.06 55.06
N LEU A 20 -0.62 6.86 54.43
CA LEU A 20 -1.49 7.81 55.12
C LEU A 20 -2.46 7.09 56.06
N THR A 21 -3.10 6.01 55.61
CA THR A 21 -4.00 5.19 56.46
C THR A 21 -3.24 4.59 57.64
N LEU A 22 -2.05 4.04 57.44
CA LEU A 22 -1.22 3.49 58.51
C LEU A 22 -0.75 4.57 59.49
N GLY A 23 -0.32 5.73 58.98
CA GLY A 23 0.07 6.90 59.79
C GLY A 23 -1.08 7.44 60.63
N CYS A 24 -2.29 7.56 60.04
CA CYS A 24 -3.49 7.93 60.79
C CYS A 24 -3.82 6.91 61.88
N PHE A 25 -3.65 5.61 61.62
CA PHE A 25 -3.88 4.57 62.62
C PHE A 25 -2.90 4.65 63.79
N VAL A 26 -1.60 4.82 63.51
CA VAL A 26 -0.56 4.97 64.56
C VAL A 26 -0.77 6.26 65.37
N LEU A 27 -1.07 7.38 64.71
CA LEU A 27 -1.35 8.64 65.39
C LEU A 27 -2.65 8.60 66.19
N ALA A 28 -3.68 7.88 65.73
CA ALA A 28 -4.91 7.64 66.48
C ALA A 28 -4.62 6.90 67.78
N PHE A 29 -3.77 5.86 67.71
CA PHE A 29 -3.37 5.07 68.86
C PHE A 29 -2.56 5.88 69.87
N ALA A 30 -1.65 6.73 69.40
CA ALA A 30 -0.82 7.58 70.26
C ALA A 30 -1.58 8.76 70.89
N SER A 31 -2.49 9.40 70.14
CA SER A 31 -3.22 10.60 70.59
C SER A 31 -4.56 10.32 71.29
N GLY A 32 -5.14 9.14 71.09
CA GLY A 32 -6.50 8.81 71.53
C GLY A 32 -7.60 9.57 70.79
N PHE A 33 -7.27 10.30 69.73
CA PHE A 33 -8.23 11.15 69.01
C PHE A 33 -9.14 10.30 68.12
N TRP A 34 -10.41 10.17 68.52
CA TRP A 34 -11.35 9.24 67.90
C TRP A 34 -11.65 9.50 66.41
N LEU A 35 -11.48 10.74 65.94
CA LEU A 35 -11.64 11.10 64.52
C LEU A 35 -10.64 10.36 63.63
N LEU A 36 -9.40 10.16 64.09
CA LEU A 36 -8.34 9.51 63.31
C LEU A 36 -8.65 8.01 63.12
N PHE A 37 -9.23 7.35 64.12
CA PHE A 37 -9.73 5.97 63.97
C PHE A 37 -10.82 5.87 62.91
N ARG A 38 -11.81 6.77 62.93
CA ARG A 38 -12.87 6.81 61.92
C ARG A 38 -12.31 6.99 60.50
N LEU A 39 -11.34 7.87 60.32
CA LEU A 39 -10.70 8.13 59.04
C LEU A 39 -9.86 6.93 58.56
N ALA A 40 -9.13 6.29 59.48
CA ALA A 40 -8.37 5.07 59.18
C ALA A 40 -9.30 3.91 58.77
N TYR A 41 -10.41 3.69 59.48
CA TYR A 41 -11.38 2.66 59.09
C TYR A 41 -12.07 2.99 57.76
N LEU A 42 -12.47 4.25 57.53
CA LEU A 42 -13.11 4.66 56.27
C LEU A 42 -12.19 4.38 55.09
N THR A 43 -10.92 4.79 55.17
CA THR A 43 -9.95 4.55 54.09
C THR A 43 -9.60 3.06 53.93
N ALA A 44 -9.47 2.32 55.04
CA ALA A 44 -9.19 0.89 55.03
C ALA A 44 -10.32 0.06 54.38
N PHE A 45 -11.58 0.46 54.52
CA PHE A 45 -12.71 -0.19 53.82
C PHE A 45 -12.92 0.35 52.41
N ALA A 46 -12.69 1.65 52.18
CA ALA A 46 -12.89 2.27 50.88
C ALA A 46 -11.90 1.74 49.82
N LEU A 47 -10.62 1.51 50.16
CA LEU A 47 -9.62 1.06 49.18
C LEU A 47 -9.95 -0.33 48.58
N PRO A 48 -10.23 -1.39 49.38
CA PRO A 48 -10.69 -2.67 48.85
C PRO A 48 -12.01 -2.54 48.09
N MET A 49 -12.96 -1.74 48.59
CA MET A 49 -14.25 -1.53 47.92
C MET A 49 -14.06 -0.91 46.52
N LEU A 50 -13.20 0.10 46.40
CA LEU A 50 -12.83 0.71 45.11
C LEU A 50 -12.13 -0.30 44.20
N TYR A 51 -11.20 -1.12 44.72
CA TYR A 51 -10.54 -2.16 43.94
C TYR A 51 -11.52 -3.19 43.37
N PHE A 52 -12.41 -3.74 44.21
CA PHE A 52 -13.43 -4.70 43.79
C PHE A 52 -14.42 -4.07 42.82
N TRP A 53 -14.81 -2.81 43.05
CA TRP A 53 -15.69 -2.07 42.15
C TRP A 53 -15.05 -1.88 40.77
N THR A 54 -13.82 -1.37 40.68
CA THR A 54 -13.10 -1.19 39.39
C THR A 54 -12.96 -2.53 38.64
N ARG A 55 -12.66 -3.63 39.36
CA ARG A 55 -12.53 -4.95 38.74
C ARG A 55 -13.86 -5.54 38.26
N ALA A 56 -14.94 -5.38 39.04
CA ALA A 56 -16.28 -5.78 38.62
C ALA A 56 -16.79 -4.94 37.43
N MET A 57 -16.45 -3.65 37.38
CA MET A 57 -16.78 -2.78 36.26
C MET A 57 -16.08 -3.22 34.97
N ALA A 58 -14.80 -3.59 35.02
CA ALA A 58 -14.07 -4.05 33.84
C ALA A 58 -14.59 -5.38 33.27
N ASN A 59 -15.00 -6.32 34.13
CA ASN A 59 -15.46 -7.66 33.71
C ASN A 59 -16.88 -7.67 33.10
N SER A 60 -17.66 -6.61 33.29
CA SER A 60 -19.05 -6.51 32.83
C SER A 60 -19.20 -5.64 31.58
N LEU A 61 -18.11 -5.40 30.85
CA LEU A 61 -18.09 -4.63 29.61
C LEU A 61 -18.18 -5.57 28.41
N GLU A 62 -18.92 -5.13 27.41
CA GLU A 62 -18.88 -5.68 26.07
C GLU A 62 -18.52 -4.56 25.11
N VAL A 63 -17.58 -4.84 24.22
CA VAL A 63 -17.17 -3.89 23.19
C VAL A 63 -17.35 -4.57 21.85
N GLU A 64 -18.12 -3.93 21.00
CA GLU A 64 -18.34 -4.33 19.63
C GLU A 64 -17.66 -3.31 18.72
N VAL A 65 -16.83 -3.80 17.80
CA VAL A 65 -16.05 -2.95 16.89
C VAL A 65 -16.48 -3.31 15.48
N GLN A 66 -17.10 -2.35 14.79
CA GLN A 66 -17.51 -2.51 13.41
C GLN A 66 -16.61 -1.64 12.53
N ARG A 67 -15.86 -2.29 11.65
CA ARG A 67 -14.94 -1.63 10.70
C ARG A 67 -15.50 -1.83 9.31
N THR A 68 -15.74 -0.74 8.58
CA THR A 68 -16.43 -0.81 7.27
C THR A 68 -15.54 -1.43 6.19
N THR A 69 -14.22 -1.19 6.27
CA THR A 69 -13.32 -1.54 5.17
C THR A 69 -11.96 -2.05 5.67
N GLN A 70 -11.49 -3.17 5.11
CA GLN A 70 -10.16 -3.76 5.39
C GLN A 70 -9.13 -3.47 4.28
N ARG A 71 -9.58 -2.93 3.14
CA ARG A 71 -8.75 -2.60 1.97
C ARG A 71 -9.14 -1.23 1.44
N VAL A 72 -8.25 -0.26 1.50
CA VAL A 72 -8.52 1.13 1.06
C VAL A 72 -7.40 1.61 0.16
N THR A 73 -7.65 2.62 -0.66
CA THR A 73 -6.60 3.29 -1.42
C THR A 73 -6.08 4.51 -0.65
N GLN A 74 -4.80 4.81 -0.79
CA GLN A 74 -4.17 6.02 -0.25
C GLN A 74 -5.03 7.26 -0.53
N GLY A 75 -5.17 8.12 0.47
CA GLY A 75 -6.02 9.30 0.46
C GLY A 75 -7.46 9.04 0.91
N GLN A 76 -7.94 7.79 0.86
CA GLN A 76 -9.29 7.46 1.31
C GLN A 76 -9.37 7.37 2.85
N PRO A 77 -10.47 7.85 3.45
CA PRO A 77 -10.71 7.68 4.87
C PRO A 77 -11.09 6.24 5.20
N ILE A 78 -10.59 5.75 6.33
CA ILE A 78 -11.10 4.57 7.02
C ILE A 78 -12.19 5.06 7.98
N ASP A 79 -13.37 4.48 7.86
CA ASP A 79 -14.48 4.69 8.78
C ASP A 79 -14.65 3.46 9.68
N GLY A 80 -14.85 3.71 10.97
CA GLY A 80 -15.15 2.67 11.94
C GLY A 80 -16.06 3.18 13.04
N GLN A 81 -16.81 2.25 13.63
CA GLN A 81 -17.71 2.51 14.74
C GLN A 81 -17.34 1.61 15.91
N ILE A 82 -17.13 2.23 17.07
CA ILE A 82 -16.88 1.51 18.32
C ILE A 82 -18.12 1.67 19.18
N THR A 83 -18.69 0.54 19.59
CA THR A 83 -19.86 0.48 20.46
C THR A 83 -19.48 -0.21 21.75
N VAL A 84 -19.63 0.50 22.87
CA VAL A 84 -19.34 -0.01 24.21
C VAL A 84 -20.66 -0.17 24.95
N ARG A 85 -20.91 -1.38 25.47
CA ARG A 85 -22.10 -1.74 26.22
C ARG A 85 -21.71 -2.21 27.63
N SER A 86 -22.47 -1.77 28.61
CA SER A 86 -22.35 -2.24 29.99
C SER A 86 -23.46 -3.24 30.30
N ARG A 87 -23.12 -4.39 30.87
CA ARG A 87 -24.11 -5.33 31.45
C ARG A 87 -24.40 -5.05 32.93
N SER A 88 -23.65 -4.14 33.55
CA SER A 88 -23.77 -3.83 34.98
C SER A 88 -24.96 -2.92 35.30
N ILE A 89 -25.55 -3.10 36.48
CA ILE A 89 -26.57 -2.23 37.06
C ILE A 89 -25.95 -0.98 37.70
N LEU A 90 -24.64 -1.01 37.99
CA LEU A 90 -23.91 0.16 38.50
C LEU A 90 -23.41 1.02 37.32
N PRO A 91 -23.46 2.36 37.45
CA PRO A 91 -22.85 3.26 36.46
C PRO A 91 -21.33 3.08 36.45
N LYS A 92 -20.76 3.19 35.24
CA LYS A 92 -19.32 3.13 35.00
C LYS A 92 -18.80 4.52 34.74
N VAL A 93 -18.06 5.03 35.71
CA VAL A 93 -17.40 6.34 35.61
C VAL A 93 -16.03 6.12 35.00
N TRP A 94 -15.63 6.99 34.09
CA TRP A 94 -14.25 7.07 33.58
C TRP A 94 -13.72 5.79 32.90
N LEU A 95 -14.31 5.47 31.75
CA LEU A 95 -13.81 4.45 30.83
C LEU A 95 -12.99 5.14 29.73
N GLU A 96 -11.71 4.83 29.65
CA GLU A 96 -10.87 5.24 28.53
C GLU A 96 -10.85 4.12 27.50
N VAL A 97 -11.39 4.36 26.31
CA VAL A 97 -11.40 3.40 25.22
C VAL A 97 -10.46 3.87 24.13
N GLU A 98 -9.51 3.02 23.78
CA GLU A 98 -8.45 3.26 22.81
C GLU A 98 -8.48 2.14 21.77
N ASP A 99 -8.62 2.49 20.49
CA ASP A 99 -8.31 1.56 19.38
C ASP A 99 -6.88 1.86 18.90
N PRO A 100 -5.87 1.09 19.35
CA PRO A 100 -4.49 1.31 18.93
C PRO A 100 -4.35 0.99 17.44
N SER A 101 -3.54 1.78 16.73
CA SER A 101 -3.22 1.52 15.33
C SER A 101 -1.79 1.87 14.98
N SER A 102 -1.25 1.17 13.98
CA SER A 102 -0.01 1.56 13.32
C SER A 102 -0.20 2.60 12.22
N VAL A 103 -1.44 2.96 11.85
CA VAL A 103 -1.72 4.00 10.84
C VAL A 103 -1.28 5.37 11.37
N PRO A 104 -0.42 6.11 10.64
CA PRO A 104 -0.01 7.46 11.03
C PRO A 104 -1.20 8.41 11.16
N GLY A 105 -1.28 9.12 12.29
CA GLY A 105 -2.36 10.07 12.56
C GLY A 105 -3.69 9.42 12.96
N HIS A 106 -3.74 8.11 13.18
CA HIS A 106 -4.90 7.46 13.78
C HIS A 106 -4.98 7.77 15.26
N ASN A 107 -6.11 8.35 15.67
CA ASN A 107 -6.43 8.57 17.08
C ASN A 107 -7.92 8.29 17.31
N ALA A 108 -8.22 7.04 17.65
CA ALA A 108 -9.55 6.61 18.09
C ALA A 108 -9.55 6.33 19.60
N SER A 109 -9.16 7.35 20.38
CA SER A 109 -9.27 7.32 21.84
C SER A 109 -10.41 8.21 22.33
N ARG A 110 -11.19 7.73 23.29
CA ARG A 110 -12.26 8.52 23.91
C ARG A 110 -12.48 8.08 25.36
N VAL A 111 -12.61 9.07 26.23
CA VAL A 111 -13.07 8.87 27.61
C VAL A 111 -14.58 8.99 27.64
N LEU A 112 -15.24 8.01 28.28
CA LEU A 112 -16.70 7.92 28.35
C LEU A 112 -17.18 7.48 29.73
N THR A 113 -18.40 7.88 30.06
CA THR A 113 -19.12 7.44 31.26
C THR A 113 -20.39 6.73 30.79
N LEU A 114 -20.62 5.52 31.29
CA LEU A 114 -21.81 4.73 30.96
C LEU A 114 -22.74 4.65 32.15
N GLY A 115 -24.03 4.91 31.93
CA GLY A 115 -25.07 4.63 32.91
C GLY A 115 -25.25 3.13 33.17
N ALA A 116 -26.12 2.82 34.14
CA ALA A 116 -26.57 1.45 34.39
C ALA A 116 -27.15 0.84 33.10
N ARG A 117 -26.62 -0.31 32.67
CA ARG A 117 -26.98 -0.98 31.40
C ARG A 117 -26.91 -0.08 30.15
N GLY A 118 -26.11 0.99 30.22
CA GLY A 118 -25.99 1.95 29.13
C GLY A 118 -25.14 1.42 27.97
N SER A 119 -25.39 2.00 26.79
CA SER A 119 -24.57 1.84 25.60
C SER A 119 -24.08 3.20 25.13
N PHE A 120 -22.88 3.25 24.57
CA PHE A 120 -22.33 4.44 23.93
C PHE A 120 -21.63 4.01 22.65
N SER A 121 -21.91 4.70 21.55
CA SER A 121 -21.27 4.46 20.27
C SER A 121 -20.77 5.76 19.67
N TRP A 122 -19.62 5.70 19.00
CA TRP A 122 -19.11 6.80 18.22
C TRP A 122 -18.46 6.29 16.94
N HIS A 123 -18.45 7.18 15.96
CA HIS A 123 -17.74 6.97 14.70
C HIS A 123 -16.40 7.69 14.76
N TYR A 124 -15.38 7.07 14.19
CA TYR A 124 -14.10 7.70 13.92
C TYR A 124 -13.81 7.64 12.43
N ARG A 125 -13.06 8.63 11.95
CA ARG A 125 -12.60 8.73 10.58
C ARG A 125 -11.11 9.04 10.57
N THR A 126 -10.32 8.23 9.88
CA THR A 126 -8.87 8.43 9.77
C THR A 126 -8.44 8.38 8.32
N ARG A 127 -7.70 9.38 7.86
CA ARG A 127 -7.16 9.40 6.49
C ARG A 127 -5.90 8.57 6.39
N THR A 128 -5.81 7.73 5.36
CA THR A 128 -4.61 6.96 5.04
C THR A 128 -3.70 7.77 4.14
N ARG A 129 -2.61 8.32 4.68
CA ARG A 129 -1.71 9.19 3.90
C ARG A 129 -0.61 8.43 3.16
N VAL A 130 -0.14 7.35 3.76
CA VAL A 130 0.97 6.53 3.26
C VAL A 130 0.41 5.13 3.03
N ARG A 131 0.80 4.49 1.92
CA ARG A 131 0.42 3.10 1.65
C ARG A 131 1.03 2.15 2.69
N GLY A 132 0.63 0.89 2.68
CA GLY A 132 1.23 -0.11 3.54
C GLY A 132 0.25 -1.05 4.21
N LEU A 133 0.83 -1.96 4.98
CA LEU A 133 0.10 -2.87 5.85
C LEU A 133 0.03 -2.28 7.26
N TYR A 134 -1.18 -2.05 7.75
CA TYR A 134 -1.41 -1.52 9.09
C TYR A 134 -2.23 -2.48 9.93
N THR A 135 -2.10 -2.36 11.25
CA THR A 135 -2.87 -3.14 12.22
C THR A 135 -3.77 -2.20 13.01
N LEU A 136 -5.03 -2.59 13.17
CA LEU A 136 -6.05 -1.89 13.95
C LEU A 136 -6.49 -2.78 15.11
N GLY A 137 -6.47 -2.24 16.32
CA GLY A 137 -6.83 -2.95 17.53
C GLY A 137 -5.76 -3.93 18.02
N PRO A 138 -6.12 -4.82 18.97
CA PRO A 138 -7.43 -4.95 19.61
C PRO A 138 -7.80 -3.72 20.45
N VAL A 139 -9.10 -3.46 20.63
CA VAL A 139 -9.56 -2.30 21.40
C VAL A 139 -9.22 -2.48 22.86
N ARG A 140 -8.56 -1.48 23.44
CA ARG A 140 -8.18 -1.45 24.84
C ARG A 140 -9.14 -0.55 25.60
N VAL A 141 -9.79 -1.10 26.62
CA VAL A 141 -10.58 -0.32 27.57
C VAL A 141 -9.88 -0.31 28.92
N THR A 142 -9.59 0.89 29.41
CA THR A 142 -9.07 1.11 30.76
C THR A 142 -10.18 1.70 31.62
N ALA A 143 -10.68 0.89 32.55
CA ALA A 143 -11.62 1.35 33.57
C ALA A 143 -10.83 1.93 34.75
N SER A 144 -11.20 3.14 35.19
CA SER A 144 -10.53 3.86 36.28
C SER A 144 -11.53 4.19 37.38
N ASP A 145 -11.11 4.20 38.64
CA ASP A 145 -11.94 4.78 39.69
C ASP A 145 -11.88 6.34 39.66
N PRO A 146 -12.86 7.04 40.23
CA PRO A 146 -12.92 8.51 40.26
C PRO A 146 -11.73 9.18 40.97
N PHE A 147 -11.02 8.47 41.84
CA PHE A 147 -9.86 9.00 42.56
C PHE A 147 -8.52 8.59 41.90
N GLY A 148 -8.55 7.74 40.88
CA GLY A 148 -7.35 7.30 40.15
C GLY A 148 -6.40 6.43 40.96
N PHE A 149 -6.91 5.66 41.93
CA PHE A 149 -6.14 4.68 42.69
C PHE A 149 -5.94 3.37 41.92
N PHE A 150 -6.96 2.91 41.20
CA PHE A 150 -7.03 1.62 40.55
C PHE A 150 -7.48 1.78 39.10
N HIS A 151 -6.70 1.19 38.20
CA HIS A 151 -7.02 1.11 36.79
C HIS A 151 -6.99 -0.36 36.36
N VAL A 152 -8.02 -0.80 35.65
CA VAL A 152 -8.09 -2.15 35.10
C VAL A 152 -8.21 -2.04 33.59
N THR A 153 -7.19 -2.49 32.89
CA THR A 153 -7.15 -2.54 31.43
C THR A 153 -7.62 -3.91 30.94
N ARG A 154 -8.54 -3.92 29.98
CA ARG A 154 -9.00 -5.11 29.27
C ARG A 154 -8.95 -4.88 27.77
N THR A 155 -8.56 -5.89 27.02
CA THR A 155 -8.58 -5.89 25.55
C THR A 155 -9.80 -6.64 25.07
N PHE A 156 -10.45 -6.10 24.03
CA PHE A 156 -11.65 -6.66 23.42
C PHE A 156 -11.48 -6.79 21.90
N GLY A 157 -11.96 -7.90 21.37
CA GLY A 157 -11.84 -8.25 19.95
C GLY A 157 -10.42 -8.63 19.54
N ASP A 158 -10.24 -8.77 18.23
CA ASP A 158 -8.98 -9.15 17.60
C ASP A 158 -8.34 -7.97 16.87
N ALA A 159 -7.02 -8.05 16.68
CA ALA A 159 -6.31 -7.17 15.76
C ALA A 159 -6.78 -7.46 14.34
N THR A 160 -7.14 -6.42 13.59
CA THR A 160 -7.50 -6.52 12.18
C THR A 160 -6.43 -5.87 11.34
N THR A 161 -6.05 -6.52 10.26
CA THR A 161 -5.09 -5.98 9.30
C THR A 161 -5.81 -5.13 8.26
N LEU A 162 -5.27 -3.94 7.98
CA LEU A 162 -5.71 -3.01 6.97
C LEU A 162 -4.63 -2.90 5.90
N LEU A 163 -5.00 -3.20 4.65
CA LEU A 163 -4.10 -2.98 3.52
C LEU A 163 -4.46 -1.67 2.81
N VAL A 164 -3.49 -0.77 2.69
CA VAL A 164 -3.64 0.50 1.97
C VAL A 164 -2.92 0.39 0.64
N TYR A 165 -3.67 0.39 -0.45
CA TYR A 165 -3.13 0.40 -1.82
C TYR A 165 -2.54 1.77 -2.17
N PRO A 166 -1.52 1.82 -3.03
CA PRO A 166 -1.05 3.09 -3.56
C PRO A 166 -2.14 3.80 -4.35
N ASN A 167 -2.08 5.13 -4.36
CA ASN A 167 -2.88 5.91 -5.30
C ASN A 167 -2.40 5.62 -6.74
N ALA A 168 -3.34 5.47 -7.67
CA ALA A 168 -3.05 5.17 -9.07
C ALA A 168 -3.87 6.11 -9.98
N PRO A 169 -3.46 7.40 -10.10
CA PRO A 169 -4.12 8.35 -10.98
C PRO A 169 -4.17 7.84 -12.43
N GLU A 170 -5.22 8.22 -13.16
CA GLU A 170 -5.40 7.82 -14.56
C GLU A 170 -4.42 8.54 -15.47
N LEU A 171 -3.90 7.83 -16.47
CA LEU A 171 -2.93 8.36 -17.43
C LEU A 171 -3.54 8.40 -18.84
N PRO A 172 -4.34 9.42 -19.19
CA PRO A 172 -5.07 9.44 -20.46
C PRO A 172 -4.16 9.54 -21.69
N ASN A 173 -3.01 10.21 -21.57
CA ASN A 173 -2.12 10.53 -22.70
C ASN A 173 -0.77 9.78 -22.64
N PHE A 174 -0.68 8.71 -21.85
CA PHE A 174 0.56 7.95 -21.69
C PHE A 174 0.88 7.13 -22.94
N THR A 175 2.12 7.22 -23.44
CA THR A 175 2.53 6.62 -24.71
C THR A 175 3.94 6.03 -24.67
N ILE A 176 4.05 4.72 -24.64
CA ILE A 176 5.34 4.02 -24.77
C ILE A 176 5.51 3.50 -26.20
N PRO A 177 6.74 3.50 -26.77
CA PRO A 177 6.99 2.86 -28.06
C PRO A 177 6.46 1.43 -28.09
N PRO A 178 5.57 1.08 -29.03
CA PRO A 178 5.05 -0.28 -29.09
C PRO A 178 6.18 -1.26 -29.44
N ALA A 179 6.29 -2.36 -28.69
CA ALA A 179 7.07 -3.51 -29.11
C ALA A 179 6.36 -4.20 -30.27
N ASN A 180 6.83 -3.90 -31.48
CA ASN A 180 6.38 -4.56 -32.70
C ASN A 180 6.86 -6.02 -32.70
N LEU A 181 5.94 -6.98 -32.93
CA LEU A 181 6.27 -8.37 -33.21
C LEU A 181 6.79 -8.52 -34.66
N PRO A 182 7.71 -9.45 -34.97
CA PRO A 182 8.07 -9.82 -36.33
C PRO A 182 6.87 -10.50 -36.97
N GLY A 183 6.13 -9.71 -37.76
CA GLY A 183 4.81 -10.05 -38.30
C GLY A 183 4.48 -9.43 -39.65
N GLU A 184 5.34 -8.55 -40.19
CA GLU A 184 5.54 -8.45 -41.65
C GLU A 184 6.32 -9.68 -42.20
N GLY A 185 6.80 -10.57 -41.33
CA GLY A 185 7.52 -11.79 -41.70
C GLY A 185 7.29 -12.95 -40.73
N ARG A 186 6.50 -13.93 -41.19
CA ARG A 186 6.31 -15.32 -40.73
C ARG A 186 7.22 -15.82 -39.58
N ILE A 187 6.87 -15.60 -38.30
CA ILE A 187 7.27 -16.50 -37.21
C ILE A 187 6.09 -16.75 -36.27
N ARG A 188 5.55 -17.97 -36.33
CA ARG A 188 4.40 -18.45 -35.55
C ARG A 188 4.91 -19.04 -34.24
N ARG A 189 5.11 -18.24 -33.19
CA ARG A 189 5.31 -18.80 -31.84
C ARG A 189 3.96 -19.36 -31.37
N ARG A 190 3.92 -20.62 -30.91
CA ARG A 190 2.74 -21.22 -30.30
C ARG A 190 2.48 -20.55 -28.96
N THR A 191 1.63 -19.53 -28.95
CA THR A 191 1.00 -19.04 -27.71
C THR A 191 -0.11 -20.02 -27.34
N HIS A 192 -0.10 -20.53 -26.11
CA HIS A 192 -1.12 -21.47 -25.60
C HIS A 192 -2.47 -20.79 -25.29
N ASN A 193 -2.50 -19.46 -25.25
CA ASN A 193 -3.73 -18.67 -25.12
C ASN A 193 -4.02 -17.97 -26.44
N ILE A 194 -4.77 -18.63 -27.32
CA ILE A 194 -5.38 -17.99 -28.49
C ILE A 194 -6.68 -17.37 -27.99
N THR A 195 -6.79 -16.04 -28.02
CA THR A 195 -8.06 -15.34 -27.79
C THR A 195 -9.13 -15.91 -28.74
N PRO A 196 -10.31 -16.28 -28.25
CA PRO A 196 -11.35 -16.94 -29.07
C PRO A 196 -12.06 -16.00 -30.06
N ASN A 197 -11.68 -14.72 -30.16
CA ASN A 197 -12.32 -13.77 -31.07
C ASN A 197 -11.92 -14.03 -32.52
N VAL A 198 -12.91 -14.42 -33.31
CA VAL A 198 -12.81 -14.59 -34.77
C VAL A 198 -12.96 -13.21 -35.40
N ALA A 199 -11.86 -12.64 -35.90
CA ALA A 199 -11.84 -11.37 -36.61
C ALA A 199 -12.51 -11.46 -38.00
N GLY A 200 -12.55 -12.66 -38.58
CA GLY A 200 -13.20 -12.88 -39.87
C GLY A 200 -13.02 -14.29 -40.40
N VAL A 201 -13.35 -14.49 -41.68
CA VAL A 201 -13.16 -15.76 -42.38
C VAL A 201 -12.49 -15.51 -43.73
N ARG A 202 -11.55 -16.39 -44.10
CA ARG A 202 -10.90 -16.39 -45.43
C ARG A 202 -10.99 -17.76 -46.10
N PRO A 203 -10.81 -17.85 -47.43
CA PRO A 203 -10.64 -19.14 -48.10
C PRO A 203 -9.47 -19.93 -47.50
N TYR A 204 -9.65 -21.24 -47.38
CA TYR A 204 -8.63 -22.19 -46.94
C TYR A 204 -7.46 -22.23 -47.91
N GLU A 205 -6.24 -22.22 -47.38
CA GLU A 205 -5.03 -22.45 -48.17
C GLU A 205 -4.33 -23.74 -47.72
N PRO A 206 -3.65 -24.45 -48.63
CA PRO A 206 -2.85 -25.63 -48.27
C PRO A 206 -1.83 -25.31 -47.17
N GLY A 207 -2.00 -25.94 -46.00
CA GLY A 207 -1.16 -25.71 -44.81
C GLY A 207 -1.94 -25.17 -43.60
N ASP A 208 -3.19 -24.76 -43.79
CA ASP A 208 -4.09 -24.42 -42.69
C ASP A 208 -4.55 -25.66 -41.91
N SER A 209 -4.68 -25.52 -40.59
CA SER A 209 -5.14 -26.62 -39.74
C SER A 209 -6.66 -26.81 -39.88
N PHE A 210 -7.12 -28.05 -40.09
CA PHE A 210 -8.55 -28.40 -40.17
C PHE A 210 -9.35 -28.01 -38.91
N ASN A 211 -8.72 -27.94 -37.73
CA ASN A 211 -9.37 -27.49 -36.49
C ASN A 211 -9.78 -26.01 -36.51
N ARG A 212 -9.34 -25.24 -37.52
CA ARG A 212 -9.66 -23.82 -37.71
C ARG A 212 -10.72 -23.58 -38.78
N VAL A 213 -11.31 -24.62 -39.36
CA VAL A 213 -12.37 -24.48 -40.37
C VAL A 213 -13.63 -23.90 -39.74
N HIS A 214 -14.22 -22.89 -40.39
CA HIS A 214 -15.49 -22.31 -39.99
C HIS A 214 -16.62 -22.98 -40.77
N TRP A 215 -17.12 -24.12 -40.29
CA TRP A 215 -18.08 -24.97 -40.99
C TRP A 215 -19.32 -24.23 -41.51
N LEU A 216 -19.88 -23.30 -40.74
CA LEU A 216 -21.04 -22.52 -41.17
C LEU A 216 -20.72 -21.59 -42.36
N ALA A 217 -19.51 -21.03 -42.40
CA ALA A 217 -19.10 -20.16 -43.51
C ALA A 217 -18.73 -20.97 -44.75
N THR A 218 -18.12 -22.15 -44.54
CA THR A 218 -17.88 -23.15 -45.58
C THR A 218 -19.18 -23.59 -46.25
N ALA A 219 -20.22 -23.87 -45.45
CA ALA A 219 -21.53 -24.28 -45.96
C ALA A 219 -22.20 -23.18 -46.80
N HIS A 220 -22.15 -21.92 -46.36
CA HIS A 220 -22.75 -20.80 -47.12
C HIS A 220 -21.96 -20.40 -48.37
N ARG A 221 -20.63 -20.54 -48.38
CA ARG A 221 -19.77 -20.10 -49.50
C ARG A 221 -19.47 -21.22 -50.51
N GLY A 222 -19.78 -22.47 -50.20
CA GLY A 222 -19.51 -23.63 -51.06
C GLY A 222 -18.02 -23.95 -51.22
N GLN A 223 -17.14 -23.32 -50.44
CA GLN A 223 -15.69 -23.53 -50.45
C GLN A 223 -15.16 -23.53 -49.01
N PRO A 224 -14.09 -24.30 -48.69
CA PRO A 224 -13.57 -24.37 -47.32
C PRO A 224 -13.11 -22.99 -46.82
N MET A 225 -13.66 -22.55 -45.69
CA MET A 225 -13.35 -21.28 -45.04
C MET A 225 -12.63 -21.51 -43.70
N VAL A 226 -11.60 -20.71 -43.41
CA VAL A 226 -10.81 -20.77 -42.17
C VAL A 226 -11.07 -19.53 -41.33
N LYS A 227 -11.22 -19.74 -40.01
CA LYS A 227 -11.32 -18.66 -39.01
C LYS A 227 -10.02 -17.84 -39.01
N LEU A 228 -10.13 -16.56 -39.32
CA LEU A 228 -9.09 -15.58 -39.01
C LEU A 228 -9.28 -15.19 -37.55
N PHE A 229 -8.29 -15.51 -36.73
CA PHE A 229 -8.21 -15.01 -35.37
C PHE A 229 -7.47 -13.69 -35.41
N GLU A 230 -7.99 -12.69 -34.71
CA GLU A 230 -7.16 -11.52 -34.39
C GLU A 230 -6.04 -12.03 -33.49
N LEU A 231 -4.81 -11.98 -33.98
CA LEU A 231 -3.65 -12.08 -33.10
C LEU A 231 -3.61 -10.76 -32.36
N ASP A 232 -4.29 -10.70 -31.22
CA ASP A 232 -4.22 -9.57 -30.31
C ASP A 232 -2.74 -9.39 -29.93
N PRO A 233 -2.06 -8.35 -30.44
CA PRO A 233 -0.60 -8.27 -30.41
C PRO A 233 -0.19 -7.71 -29.04
N ALA A 234 -0.39 -8.48 -27.98
CA ALA A 234 0.15 -8.12 -26.68
C ALA A 234 1.60 -8.58 -26.60
N SER A 235 2.52 -7.65 -26.87
CA SER A 235 3.82 -7.70 -26.26
C SER A 235 3.65 -7.62 -24.74
N ASP A 236 4.30 -8.52 -24.01
CA ASP A 236 4.28 -8.47 -22.55
C ASP A 236 5.02 -7.22 -22.08
N ILE A 237 4.43 -6.54 -21.12
CA ILE A 237 4.99 -5.32 -20.55
C ILE A 237 5.54 -5.66 -19.18
N TRP A 238 6.80 -5.35 -18.94
CA TRP A 238 7.45 -5.54 -17.66
C TRP A 238 7.66 -4.19 -17.01
N LEU A 239 7.07 -3.98 -15.84
CA LEU A 239 7.40 -2.88 -14.96
C LEU A 239 8.51 -3.35 -14.03
N VAL A 240 9.64 -2.65 -14.06
CA VAL A 240 10.74 -2.88 -13.12
C VAL A 240 10.80 -1.65 -12.23
N LEU A 241 10.37 -1.82 -10.98
CA LEU A 241 10.42 -0.77 -9.99
C LEU A 241 11.69 -0.95 -9.15
N ASP A 242 12.59 0.03 -9.27
CA ASP A 242 13.78 0.12 -8.43
C ASP A 242 13.36 0.38 -6.98
N LEU A 243 13.87 -0.41 -6.04
CA LEU A 243 13.64 -0.23 -4.60
C LEU A 243 14.97 -0.20 -3.82
N GLU A 244 16.06 0.17 -4.50
CA GLU A 244 17.37 0.33 -3.88
C GLU A 244 17.38 1.52 -2.91
N ALA A 245 17.61 1.25 -1.63
CA ALA A 245 17.40 2.22 -0.55
C ALA A 245 18.21 3.52 -0.70
N ARG A 246 19.41 3.44 -1.29
CA ARG A 246 20.39 4.55 -1.34
C ARG A 246 19.96 5.75 -2.18
N HIS A 247 18.98 5.57 -3.07
CA HIS A 247 18.59 6.59 -4.05
C HIS A 247 17.29 7.32 -3.70
N TYR A 248 16.59 6.87 -2.66
CA TYR A 248 15.30 7.43 -2.27
C TYR A 248 15.46 8.61 -1.31
N ALA A 249 14.65 9.66 -1.53
CA ALA A 249 14.65 10.89 -0.74
C ALA A 249 13.25 11.24 -0.22
N GLY A 250 13.20 12.14 0.76
CA GLY A 250 11.97 12.58 1.41
C GLY A 250 11.43 11.60 2.46
N SER A 251 10.29 11.93 3.06
CA SER A 251 9.63 11.11 4.08
C SER A 251 8.12 11.30 4.03
N GLY A 252 7.36 10.26 4.36
CA GLY A 252 5.90 10.33 4.39
C GLY A 252 5.27 10.31 3.00
N GLU A 253 4.16 11.02 2.84
CA GLU A 253 3.29 10.95 1.65
C GLU A 253 3.94 11.49 0.37
N ASP A 254 4.87 12.43 0.51
CA ASP A 254 5.56 13.07 -0.62
C ASP A 254 6.97 12.48 -0.88
N SER A 255 7.29 11.33 -0.28
CA SER A 255 8.59 10.68 -0.52
C SER A 255 8.71 10.20 -1.96
N THR A 256 9.94 10.14 -2.47
CA THR A 256 10.21 9.59 -3.80
C THR A 256 9.74 8.13 -3.90
N GLU A 257 9.75 7.38 -2.79
CA GLU A 257 9.22 6.01 -2.69
C GLU A 257 7.71 6.00 -2.94
N GLU A 258 7.00 6.93 -2.31
CA GLU A 258 5.55 7.03 -2.47
C GLU A 258 5.18 7.29 -3.93
N ILE A 259 5.88 8.22 -4.57
CA ILE A 259 5.67 8.60 -5.96
C ILE A 259 6.06 7.49 -6.93
N ALA A 260 7.20 6.81 -6.75
CA ALA A 260 7.66 5.75 -7.67
C ALA A 260 6.67 4.59 -7.75
N VAL A 261 6.11 4.18 -6.62
CA VAL A 261 5.07 3.16 -6.58
C VAL A 261 3.73 3.68 -7.14
N SER A 262 3.36 4.93 -6.88
CA SER A 262 2.17 5.56 -7.48
C SER A 262 2.26 5.55 -9.02
N VAL A 263 3.42 5.90 -9.57
CA VAL A 263 3.75 5.79 -11.00
C VAL A 263 3.61 4.35 -11.49
N ALA A 264 4.20 3.38 -10.78
CA ALA A 264 4.10 1.96 -11.15
C ALA A 264 2.64 1.47 -11.16
N ALA A 265 1.85 1.85 -10.15
CA ALA A 265 0.44 1.52 -10.04
C ALA A 265 -0.39 2.15 -11.17
N SER A 266 -0.14 3.41 -11.50
CA SER A 266 -0.78 4.12 -12.61
C SER A 266 -0.48 3.50 -13.97
N ILE A 267 0.78 3.16 -14.23
CA ILE A 267 1.20 2.51 -15.48
C ILE A 267 0.61 1.11 -15.58
N ALA A 268 0.61 0.34 -14.49
CA ALA A 268 -0.04 -0.98 -14.44
C ALA A 268 -1.54 -0.87 -14.75
N ARG A 269 -2.23 0.09 -14.11
CA ARG A 269 -3.66 0.37 -14.35
C ARG A 269 -3.94 0.73 -15.80
N PHE A 270 -3.10 1.58 -16.40
CA PHE A 270 -3.20 1.96 -17.82
C PHE A 270 -3.12 0.73 -18.74
N PHE A 271 -2.14 -0.14 -18.53
CA PHE A 271 -1.98 -1.33 -19.38
C PHE A 271 -3.06 -2.39 -19.18
N VAL A 272 -3.53 -2.57 -17.94
CA VAL A 272 -4.68 -3.45 -17.67
C VAL A 272 -5.94 -2.93 -18.36
N ASN A 273 -6.21 -1.62 -18.29
CA ASN A 273 -7.39 -1.02 -18.92
C ASN A 273 -7.32 -1.08 -20.47
N THR A 274 -6.12 -0.99 -21.03
CA THR A 274 -5.88 -1.18 -22.48
C THR A 274 -5.75 -2.66 -22.88
N HIS A 275 -6.15 -3.58 -21.98
CA HIS A 275 -6.17 -5.02 -22.20
C HIS A 275 -4.80 -5.62 -22.58
N ARG A 276 -3.69 -5.04 -22.08
CA ARG A 276 -2.33 -5.58 -22.28
C ARG A 276 -1.86 -6.38 -21.07
N SER A 277 -1.02 -7.37 -21.31
CA SER A 277 -0.38 -8.16 -20.25
C SER A 277 0.70 -7.32 -19.58
N VAL A 278 0.64 -7.20 -18.26
CA VAL A 278 1.62 -6.44 -17.48
C VAL A 278 2.19 -7.30 -16.37
N GLY A 279 3.51 -7.38 -16.27
CA GLY A 279 4.24 -7.99 -15.16
C GLY A 279 4.90 -6.90 -14.31
N LEU A 280 5.19 -7.22 -13.06
CA LEU A 280 5.89 -6.35 -12.12
C LEU A 280 7.07 -7.11 -11.50
N ILE A 281 8.25 -6.49 -11.52
CA ILE A 281 9.44 -6.94 -10.82
C ILE A 281 9.82 -5.85 -9.80
N THR A 282 9.96 -6.28 -8.55
CA THR A 282 10.40 -5.46 -7.43
C THR A 282 11.42 -6.24 -6.62
N PHE A 283 12.45 -5.57 -6.13
CA PHE A 283 13.44 -6.16 -5.22
C PHE A 283 13.56 -5.26 -3.99
N ASP A 284 12.85 -5.61 -2.91
CA ASP A 284 13.03 -4.99 -1.60
C ASP A 284 14.02 -5.84 -0.77
N HIS A 285 13.54 -6.67 0.16
CA HIS A 285 14.37 -7.69 0.81
C HIS A 285 14.44 -8.99 0.00
N ASP A 286 13.40 -9.23 -0.81
CA ASP A 286 13.23 -10.44 -1.59
C ASP A 286 12.78 -10.10 -3.02
N LEU A 287 13.26 -10.88 -4.00
CA LEU A 287 12.82 -10.74 -5.38
C LEU A 287 11.34 -11.13 -5.47
N ARG A 288 10.47 -10.16 -5.76
CA ARG A 288 9.05 -10.38 -6.00
C ARG A 288 8.74 -10.16 -7.48
N VAL A 289 8.23 -11.20 -8.11
CA VAL A 289 7.87 -11.20 -9.54
C VAL A 289 6.39 -11.55 -9.68
N ASN A 290 5.64 -10.61 -10.25
CA ASN A 290 4.30 -10.87 -10.77
C ASN A 290 4.44 -11.09 -12.28
N GLU A 291 4.22 -12.31 -12.75
CA GLU A 291 4.30 -12.64 -14.19
C GLU A 291 3.29 -11.82 -15.00
N PRO A 292 3.56 -11.55 -16.30
CA PRO A 292 2.65 -10.79 -17.13
C PRO A 292 1.32 -11.51 -17.30
N ASP A 293 0.26 -10.88 -16.82
CA ASP A 293 -1.11 -11.36 -16.97
C ASP A 293 -2.05 -10.17 -17.18
N ARG A 294 -3.33 -10.46 -17.43
CA ARG A 294 -4.36 -9.49 -17.80
C ARG A 294 -5.51 -9.50 -16.80
N GLY A 295 -6.28 -8.42 -16.80
CA GLY A 295 -7.54 -8.32 -16.08
C GLY A 295 -7.42 -7.81 -14.64
N GLN A 296 -8.58 -7.62 -14.02
CA GLN A 296 -8.69 -6.87 -12.76
C GLN A 296 -8.17 -7.64 -11.54
N ASN A 297 -8.24 -8.98 -11.56
CA ASN A 297 -7.66 -9.80 -10.49
C ASN A 297 -6.14 -9.67 -10.45
N HIS A 298 -5.50 -9.65 -11.63
CA HIS A 298 -4.07 -9.45 -11.74
C HIS A 298 -3.64 -8.04 -11.31
N HIS A 299 -4.38 -7.02 -11.76
CA HIS A 299 -4.19 -5.65 -11.28
C HIS A 299 -4.24 -5.54 -9.75
N THR A 300 -5.21 -6.22 -9.11
CA THR A 300 -5.31 -6.27 -7.65
C THR A 300 -4.05 -6.87 -7.01
N ARG A 301 -3.47 -7.95 -7.56
CA ARG A 301 -2.23 -8.55 -7.05
C ARG A 301 -1.02 -7.64 -7.20
N ILE A 302 -0.94 -6.90 -8.31
CA ILE A 302 0.09 -5.87 -8.52
C ILE A 302 -0.06 -4.78 -7.45
N LEU A 303 -1.27 -4.28 -7.19
CA LEU A 303 -1.52 -3.29 -6.14
C LEU A 303 -1.20 -3.83 -4.73
N GLU A 304 -1.52 -5.09 -4.44
CA GLU A 304 -1.15 -5.76 -3.19
C GLU A 304 0.39 -5.83 -3.05
N SER A 305 1.12 -6.18 -4.11
CA SER A 305 2.59 -6.20 -4.11
C SER A 305 3.19 -4.81 -3.92
N LEU A 306 2.67 -3.81 -4.63
CA LEU A 306 3.10 -2.42 -4.52
C LEU A 306 2.75 -1.80 -3.17
N ALA A 307 1.65 -2.21 -2.54
CA ALA A 307 1.29 -1.78 -1.18
C ALA A 307 2.31 -2.24 -0.13
N LEU A 308 2.98 -3.37 -0.37
CA LEU A 308 3.99 -3.95 0.52
C LEU A 308 5.43 -3.57 0.13
N ALA A 309 5.63 -3.01 -1.05
CA ALA A 309 6.95 -2.63 -1.55
C ALA A 309 7.54 -1.46 -0.75
N ARG A 310 8.79 -1.63 -0.30
CA ARG A 310 9.57 -0.64 0.46
C ARG A 310 10.93 -0.45 -0.19
N ALA A 311 11.45 0.78 -0.19
CA ALA A 311 12.79 1.07 -0.70
C ALA A 311 13.86 0.67 0.32
N GLU A 312 13.95 -0.62 0.60
CA GLU A 312 14.87 -1.22 1.57
C GLU A 312 15.85 -2.20 0.92
N GLY A 313 15.86 -2.26 -0.43
CA GLY A 313 16.71 -3.15 -1.18
C GLY A 313 18.16 -2.70 -1.27
N ASP A 314 19.04 -3.69 -1.42
CA ASP A 314 20.49 -3.56 -1.46
C ASP A 314 21.10 -3.97 -2.80
N VAL A 315 20.28 -4.46 -3.74
CA VAL A 315 20.71 -4.84 -5.09
C VAL A 315 20.62 -3.65 -6.04
N PRO A 316 21.73 -3.28 -6.72
CA PRO A 316 21.69 -2.27 -7.76
C PRO A 316 20.75 -2.65 -8.91
N LEU A 317 20.00 -1.67 -9.40
CA LEU A 317 19.05 -1.86 -10.51
C LEU A 317 19.67 -2.50 -11.76
N SER A 318 20.91 -2.17 -12.10
CA SER A 318 21.63 -2.79 -13.23
C SER A 318 21.77 -4.31 -13.06
N ASN A 319 22.11 -4.77 -11.85
CA ASN A 319 22.23 -6.20 -11.55
C ASN A 319 20.87 -6.89 -11.65
N LEU A 320 19.82 -6.28 -11.09
CA LEU A 320 18.46 -6.79 -11.19
C LEU A 320 18.02 -6.97 -12.66
N LEU A 321 18.30 -5.98 -13.51
CA LEU A 321 18.00 -6.05 -14.94
C LEU A 321 18.80 -7.14 -15.68
N ILE A 322 20.04 -7.40 -15.27
CA ILE A 322 20.90 -8.44 -15.86
C ILE A 322 20.40 -9.83 -15.45
N GLU A 323 20.15 -10.05 -14.16
CA GLU A 323 19.68 -11.33 -13.61
C GLU A 323 18.33 -11.73 -14.22
N GLU A 324 17.40 -10.77 -14.30
CA GLU A 324 16.07 -11.00 -14.85
C GLU A 324 16.01 -10.87 -16.39
N SER A 325 17.14 -10.67 -17.06
CA SER A 325 17.22 -10.48 -18.52
C SER A 325 16.74 -11.68 -19.35
N HIS A 326 16.59 -12.84 -18.72
CA HIS A 326 16.02 -14.05 -19.32
C HIS A 326 14.49 -13.94 -19.54
N ARG A 327 13.81 -13.11 -18.76
CA ARG A 327 12.36 -12.82 -18.89
C ARG A 327 12.06 -11.84 -20.01
N PHE A 328 13.04 -11.00 -20.35
CA PHE A 328 12.90 -9.97 -21.38
C PHE A 328 13.18 -10.55 -22.77
N GLY A 329 12.12 -11.04 -23.41
CA GLY A 329 12.16 -11.50 -24.80
C GLY A 329 12.19 -10.35 -25.83
N ARG A 330 12.50 -10.64 -27.09
CA ARG A 330 12.55 -9.68 -28.21
C ARG A 330 11.23 -8.95 -28.52
N HIS A 331 10.15 -9.31 -27.84
CA HIS A 331 8.80 -8.76 -28.04
C HIS A 331 8.21 -8.28 -26.72
N THR A 332 9.08 -7.84 -25.81
CA THR A 332 8.68 -7.30 -24.52
C THR A 332 8.98 -5.81 -24.48
N THR A 333 8.18 -5.08 -23.72
CA THR A 333 8.45 -3.70 -23.38
C THR A 333 8.83 -3.64 -21.92
N VAL A 334 10.04 -3.18 -21.61
CA VAL A 334 10.51 -3.00 -20.23
C VAL A 334 10.40 -1.52 -19.89
N VAL A 335 9.67 -1.21 -18.83
CA VAL A 335 9.52 0.13 -18.27
C VAL A 335 10.22 0.14 -16.92
N VAL A 336 11.31 0.88 -16.82
CA VAL A 336 12.07 1.01 -15.59
C VAL A 336 11.62 2.27 -14.86
N ILE A 337 11.33 2.17 -13.57
CA ILE A 337 10.95 3.29 -12.72
C ILE A 337 12.01 3.39 -11.62
N THR A 338 12.77 4.49 -11.60
CA THR A 338 13.92 4.63 -10.72
C THR A 338 14.23 6.07 -10.35
N PRO A 339 14.67 6.34 -9.10
CA PRO A 339 15.31 7.59 -8.73
C PRO A 339 16.84 7.58 -8.86
N SER A 340 17.45 6.49 -9.32
CA SER A 340 18.91 6.31 -9.34
C SER A 340 19.59 7.29 -10.33
N PRO A 341 20.57 8.08 -9.87
CA PRO A 341 21.37 8.96 -10.74
C PRO A 341 22.53 8.23 -11.43
N LEU A 342 22.67 6.90 -11.26
CA LEU A 342 23.77 6.13 -11.83
C LEU A 342 23.52 5.79 -13.30
N GLN A 343 24.55 5.78 -14.14
CA GLN A 343 24.40 5.49 -15.57
C GLN A 343 24.32 3.98 -15.90
N ASP A 344 24.76 3.12 -14.98
CA ASP A 344 24.96 1.68 -15.24
C ASP A 344 23.67 0.96 -15.67
N TRP A 345 22.53 1.30 -15.06
CA TRP A 345 21.24 0.73 -15.43
C TRP A 345 20.76 1.22 -16.79
N ALA A 346 21.06 2.47 -17.16
CA ALA A 346 20.74 3.02 -18.49
C ALA A 346 21.56 2.34 -19.59
N LEU A 347 22.84 2.08 -19.35
CA LEU A 347 23.69 1.28 -20.25
C LEU A 347 23.17 -0.16 -20.38
N THR A 348 22.71 -0.75 -19.27
CA THR A 348 22.09 -2.09 -19.27
C THR A 348 20.81 -2.11 -20.12
N LEU A 349 19.99 -1.07 -20.05
CA LEU A 349 18.80 -0.93 -20.90
C LEU A 349 19.14 -0.81 -22.40
N MET A 350 20.20 -0.09 -22.77
CA MET A 350 20.67 -0.08 -24.16
C MET A 350 21.10 -1.47 -24.63
N GLY A 351 21.74 -2.25 -23.74
CA GLY A 351 22.06 -3.65 -23.99
C GLY A 351 20.81 -4.48 -24.28
N LEU A 352 19.74 -4.33 -23.49
CA LEU A 352 18.45 -4.98 -23.76
C LEU A 352 17.81 -4.51 -25.07
N GLN A 353 17.90 -3.21 -25.37
CA GLN A 353 17.39 -2.62 -26.60
C GLN A 353 18.08 -3.21 -27.85
N SER A 354 19.40 -3.40 -27.79
CA SER A 354 20.18 -4.05 -28.85
C SER A 354 19.75 -5.51 -29.12
N ARG A 355 19.20 -6.18 -28.10
CA ARG A 355 18.62 -7.53 -28.20
C ARG A 355 17.21 -7.54 -28.80
N GLY A 356 16.62 -6.38 -29.07
CA GLY A 356 15.28 -6.20 -29.64
C GLY A 356 14.18 -5.91 -28.62
N VAL A 357 14.51 -5.74 -27.33
CA VAL A 357 13.54 -5.34 -26.29
C VAL A 357 13.19 -3.86 -26.48
N LYS A 358 11.92 -3.46 -26.35
CA LYS A 358 11.59 -2.04 -26.25
C LYS A 358 11.78 -1.58 -24.83
N VAL A 359 12.42 -0.44 -24.64
CA VAL A 359 12.74 0.08 -23.32
C VAL A 359 12.17 1.49 -23.17
N ALA A 360 11.65 1.77 -21.99
CA ALA A 360 11.30 3.10 -21.54
C ALA A 360 11.74 3.27 -20.08
N ALA A 361 12.04 4.51 -19.70
CA ALA A 361 12.46 4.86 -18.37
C ALA A 361 11.55 5.95 -17.81
N VAL A 362 11.18 5.83 -16.54
CA VAL A 362 10.57 6.89 -15.75
C VAL A 362 11.55 7.24 -14.64
N LEU A 363 12.14 8.43 -14.76
CA LEU A 363 13.15 8.93 -13.85
C LEU A 363 12.50 9.87 -12.85
N LEU A 364 12.67 9.56 -11.57
CA LEU A 364 12.28 10.46 -10.50
C LEU A 364 13.46 11.36 -10.15
N GLU A 365 13.25 12.68 -10.22
CA GLU A 365 14.28 13.68 -9.91
C GLU A 365 14.42 13.82 -8.40
N ALA A 366 15.15 12.90 -7.75
CA ALA A 366 15.29 12.84 -6.30
C ALA A 366 15.83 14.16 -5.70
N ASP A 367 16.61 14.95 -6.43
CA ASP A 367 17.06 16.29 -6.04
C ASP A 367 15.91 17.27 -5.75
N THR A 368 14.82 17.21 -6.52
CA THR A 368 13.60 18.00 -6.27
C THR A 368 12.85 17.59 -4.99
N PHE A 369 13.11 16.38 -4.48
CA PHE A 369 12.57 15.84 -3.22
C PHE A 369 13.53 16.07 -2.03
N GLY A 370 14.60 16.85 -2.21
CA GLY A 370 15.64 17.09 -1.20
C GLY A 370 16.78 16.07 -1.23
N GLY A 371 16.89 15.27 -2.29
CA GLY A 371 18.00 14.38 -2.55
C GLY A 371 19.28 15.13 -2.95
N PRO A 372 20.46 14.49 -2.81
CA PRO A 372 21.74 15.18 -2.96
C PRO A 372 22.25 15.28 -4.41
N VAL A 373 21.75 14.47 -5.34
CA VAL A 373 22.35 14.29 -6.68
C VAL A 373 21.29 14.44 -7.78
N SER A 374 21.62 15.24 -8.78
CA SER A 374 20.78 15.45 -9.97
C SER A 374 21.03 14.36 -11.03
N PRO A 375 20.01 13.87 -11.74
CA PRO A 375 20.15 12.79 -12.71
C PRO A 375 20.58 13.24 -14.13
N LEU A 376 21.21 14.42 -14.26
CA LEU A 376 21.64 15.01 -15.55
C LEU A 376 22.43 14.05 -16.44
N ASP A 377 23.34 13.32 -15.84
CA ASP A 377 24.20 12.33 -16.52
C ASP A 377 23.41 11.15 -17.11
N VAL A 378 22.37 10.72 -16.41
CA VAL A 378 21.46 9.67 -16.86
C VAL A 378 20.65 10.17 -18.06
N TYR A 379 20.20 11.43 -18.06
CA TYR A 379 19.48 12.00 -19.20
C TYR A 379 20.32 11.98 -20.47
N GLY A 380 21.58 12.40 -20.40
CA GLY A 380 22.51 12.35 -21.53
C GLY A 380 22.67 10.92 -22.07
N THR A 381 22.78 9.95 -21.16
CA THR A 381 22.91 8.54 -21.49
C THR A 381 21.64 7.99 -22.15
N LEU A 382 20.46 8.16 -21.55
CA LEU A 382 19.18 7.73 -22.11
C LEU A 382 18.91 8.35 -23.49
N ALA A 383 19.22 9.64 -23.65
CA ALA A 383 19.07 10.36 -24.90
C ALA A 383 20.01 9.80 -26.00
N ALA A 384 21.28 9.53 -25.66
CA ALA A 384 22.24 8.92 -26.57
C ALA A 384 21.81 7.50 -27.02
N GLY A 385 21.15 6.76 -26.14
CA GLY A 385 20.59 5.44 -26.44
C GLY A 385 19.27 5.47 -27.21
N GLY A 386 18.65 6.65 -27.43
CA GLY A 386 17.32 6.72 -28.04
C GLY A 386 16.23 6.07 -27.16
N ILE A 387 16.41 6.07 -25.84
CA ILE A 387 15.46 5.48 -24.88
C ILE A 387 14.37 6.50 -24.59
N TYR A 388 13.12 6.04 -24.63
CA TYR A 388 11.98 6.89 -24.29
C TYR A 388 11.98 7.17 -22.79
N SER A 389 12.01 8.44 -22.39
CA SER A 389 12.16 8.82 -20.97
C SER A 389 11.07 9.77 -20.51
N TYR A 390 10.61 9.57 -19.28
CA TYR A 390 9.72 10.47 -18.56
C TYR A 390 10.41 10.98 -17.31
N THR A 391 10.09 12.20 -16.91
CA THR A 391 10.67 12.86 -15.73
C THR A 391 9.57 13.22 -14.77
N VAL A 392 9.73 12.86 -13.50
CA VAL A 392 8.76 13.19 -12.45
C VAL A 392 9.48 13.97 -11.35
N LYS A 393 9.02 15.19 -11.10
CA LYS A 393 9.53 16.07 -10.04
C LYS A 393 8.59 16.08 -8.84
N HIS A 394 9.08 16.60 -7.73
CA HIS A 394 8.26 16.81 -6.54
C HIS A 394 7.07 17.75 -6.82
N HIS A 395 5.87 17.37 -6.36
CA HIS A 395 4.60 18.07 -6.60
C HIS A 395 4.10 18.13 -8.07
N ASP A 396 4.73 17.40 -8.99
CA ASP A 396 4.19 17.27 -10.34
C ASP A 396 2.87 16.49 -10.35
N ASP A 397 1.93 16.89 -11.21
CA ASP A 397 0.79 16.06 -11.53
C ASP A 397 1.26 14.87 -12.39
N LEU A 398 1.17 13.66 -11.84
CA LEU A 398 1.62 12.43 -12.50
C LEU A 398 0.97 12.23 -13.88
N SER A 399 -0.30 12.59 -14.03
CA SER A 399 -1.01 12.47 -15.30
C SER A 399 -0.39 13.36 -16.38
N ARG A 400 0.14 14.52 -15.98
CA ARG A 400 0.81 15.47 -16.88
C ARG A 400 2.26 15.08 -17.13
N ALA A 401 3.03 14.78 -16.07
CA ALA A 401 4.43 14.39 -16.17
C ALA A 401 4.64 13.15 -17.05
N LEU A 402 3.71 12.19 -16.96
CA LEU A 402 3.74 10.98 -17.80
C LEU A 402 3.08 11.17 -19.17
N SER A 403 2.52 12.34 -19.48
CA SER A 403 2.04 12.67 -20.83
C SER A 403 3.12 13.36 -21.68
N GLU A 404 3.99 14.15 -21.05
CA GLU A 404 5.07 14.91 -21.68
C GLU A 404 6.34 14.05 -21.81
N GLY A 405 6.23 12.91 -22.49
CA GLY A 405 7.37 12.02 -22.69
C GLY A 405 8.45 12.66 -23.58
N ASN A 406 9.68 12.71 -23.07
CA ASN A 406 10.82 13.22 -23.81
C ASN A 406 11.36 12.10 -24.71
N MET A 407 11.08 12.20 -26.01
CA MET A 407 11.92 11.54 -27.01
C MET A 407 13.16 12.38 -27.25
N PRO A 408 14.37 11.79 -27.24
CA PRO A 408 15.52 12.48 -27.82
C PRO A 408 15.19 12.82 -29.28
N MET A 409 15.30 14.10 -29.61
CA MET A 409 15.07 14.64 -30.95
C MET A 409 16.07 14.04 -31.95
N VAL A 410 15.77 12.86 -32.49
CA VAL A 410 16.44 12.39 -33.70
C VAL A 410 15.86 13.20 -34.86
N GLY A 411 16.57 14.28 -35.21
CA GLY A 411 16.47 14.99 -36.48
C GLY A 411 15.07 15.14 -37.06
N ARG A 412 14.27 16.08 -36.54
CA ARG A 412 13.36 16.82 -37.42
C ARG A 412 14.22 17.66 -38.35
N THR A 413 14.72 17.04 -39.42
CA THR A 413 15.21 17.81 -40.56
C THR A 413 14.03 18.63 -41.03
N THR A 414 14.15 19.93 -40.82
CA THR A 414 13.41 20.99 -41.48
C THR A 414 13.22 20.62 -42.95
N GLN A 415 12.04 20.12 -43.32
CA GLN A 415 11.50 20.44 -44.63
C GLN A 415 11.10 21.90 -44.58
N MET A 416 12.12 22.74 -44.79
CA MET A 416 11.93 24.11 -45.27
C MET A 416 11.13 24.04 -46.57
N GLU A 417 10.19 24.98 -46.66
CA GLU A 417 9.61 25.51 -47.88
C GLU A 417 10.53 25.37 -49.10
N ARG A 418 9.96 24.83 -50.18
CA ARG A 418 9.99 25.47 -51.50
C ARG A 418 8.82 24.99 -52.35
#